data_AF-Q7MQR8-F1
#
_entry.id   AF-Q7MQR8-F1
#
_cell.length_a   1.000
_cell.length_b   1.000
_cell.length_c   1.000
_cell.angle_alpha   90.00
_cell.angle_beta   90.00
_cell.angle_gamma   90.00
#
_symmetry.space_group_name_H-M   'P 1'
#
loop_
_entity.id
_entity.type
_entity.pdbx_description
1 polymer ?
#
loop_
_entity_poly.entity_id
_entity_poly.type
_entity_poly.pdbx_seq_one_letter_code
_entity_poly.pdbx_strand_id
1 'polypeptide(L)'
;MRRDSAYKEVLKTLFLLVLIVSYGALTDMLYYLPPLLGVAFVLFCNFMEKGKIHYLFPIVIFLLFFEATKGFLWLSSIIFFLISYYLVVPKVKQVLGCEKCLIPLFVFYAYFGFYLFSNAMGLLLGAGTPSISTLLLYFAIVESFFLVILL
;
A
#
# COMPACT_ATOMS: atom_id res chain seq x y z
N MET A 1 15.84 6.02 -33.91
CA MET A 1 15.22 6.91 -32.91
C MET A 1 14.64 6.05 -31.78
N ARG A 2 15.32 5.99 -30.62
CA ARG A 2 15.00 5.07 -29.49
C ARG A 2 15.01 5.87 -28.17
N ARG A 3 14.27 6.99 -28.13
CA ARG A 3 14.37 8.01 -27.05
C ARG A 3 13.06 8.38 -26.34
N ASP A 4 11.94 7.70 -26.63
CA ASP A 4 10.63 8.12 -26.10
C ASP A 4 10.11 7.26 -24.93
N SER A 5 10.34 5.94 -24.95
CA SER A 5 9.70 5.05 -23.96
C SER A 5 10.27 5.17 -22.54
N ALA A 6 11.60 5.22 -22.39
CA ALA A 6 12.25 5.30 -21.06
C ALA A 6 11.98 6.65 -20.38
N TYR A 7 12.04 7.77 -21.13
CA TYR A 7 11.76 9.10 -20.60
C TYR A 7 10.30 9.22 -20.14
N LYS A 8 9.36 8.65 -20.91
CA LYS A 8 7.94 8.62 -20.55
C LYS A 8 7.65 7.77 -19.31
N GLU A 9 8.36 6.67 -19.11
CA GLU A 9 8.25 5.87 -17.88
C GLU A 9 8.81 6.61 -16.66
N VAL A 10 9.99 7.24 -16.77
CA VAL A 10 10.57 8.04 -15.68
C VAL A 10 9.67 9.23 -15.32
N LEU A 11 9.10 9.93 -16.31
CA LEU A 11 8.18 11.04 -16.09
C LEU A 11 6.90 10.57 -15.37
N LYS A 12 6.36 9.41 -15.73
CA LYS A 12 5.20 8.82 -15.04
C LYS A 12 5.53 8.47 -13.59
N THR A 13 6.69 7.89 -13.32
CA THR A 13 7.13 7.57 -11.96
C THR A 13 7.30 8.83 -11.11
N LEU A 14 7.90 9.89 -11.66
CA LEU A 14 8.04 11.19 -10.98
C LEU A 14 6.67 11.84 -10.71
N PHE A 15 5.76 11.82 -11.69
CA PHE A 15 4.41 12.34 -11.51
C PHE A 15 3.66 11.58 -10.42
N LEU A 16 3.77 10.25 -10.40
CA LEU A 16 3.17 9.39 -9.40
C LEU A 16 3.76 9.65 -8.00
N LEU A 17 5.08 9.91 -7.91
CA LEU A 17 5.73 10.29 -6.67
C LEU A 17 5.18 11.62 -6.12
N VAL A 18 5.08 12.65 -6.97
CA VAL A 18 4.54 13.97 -6.56
C VAL A 18 3.09 13.85 -6.11
N LEU A 19 2.28 13.10 -6.84
CA LEU A 19 0.87 12.87 -6.49
C LEU A 19 0.74 12.14 -5.15
N ILE A 20 1.58 11.15 -4.89
CA ILE A 20 1.54 10.40 -3.64
C ILE A 20 2.03 11.25 -2.45
N VAL A 21 3.10 12.01 -2.61
CA VAL A 21 3.62 12.88 -1.54
C VAL A 21 2.61 13.99 -1.20
N SER A 22 2.02 14.63 -2.22
CA SER A 22 0.97 15.64 -2.00
C SER A 22 -0.28 15.05 -1.34
N TYR A 23 -0.69 13.85 -1.74
CA TYR A 23 -1.81 13.16 -1.10
C TYR A 23 -1.50 12.78 0.35
N GLY A 24 -0.29 12.29 0.64
CA GLY A 24 0.17 12.00 2.00
C GLY A 24 0.06 13.22 2.92
N ALA A 25 0.47 14.40 2.43
CA ALA A 25 0.32 15.65 3.17
C ALA A 25 -1.15 16.05 3.39
N LEU A 26 -2.04 15.79 2.42
CA LEU A 26 -3.48 16.03 2.55
C LEU A 26 -4.14 15.10 3.57
N THR A 27 -3.70 13.83 3.67
CA THR A 27 -4.21 12.87 4.65
C THR A 27 -3.85 13.20 6.10
N ASP A 28 -2.79 13.97 6.34
CA ASP A 28 -2.49 14.49 7.68
C ASP A 28 -3.45 15.61 8.09
N MET A 29 -3.87 16.44 7.14
CA MET A 29 -4.82 17.53 7.40
C MET A 29 -6.27 17.05 7.50
N LEU A 30 -6.63 16.01 6.75
CA LEU A 30 -8.00 15.51 6.65
C LEU A 30 -8.14 14.14 7.32
N TYR A 31 -8.70 14.13 8.54
CA TYR A 31 -8.92 12.92 9.34
C TYR A 31 -9.76 11.83 8.64
N TYR A 32 -10.61 12.22 7.67
CA TYR A 32 -11.51 11.32 6.96
C TYR A 32 -10.95 10.80 5.62
N LEU A 33 -9.76 11.26 5.23
CA LEU A 33 -9.15 10.88 3.97
C LEU A 33 -8.32 9.59 4.16
N PRO A 34 -8.58 8.53 3.38
CA PRO A 34 -7.94 7.24 3.59
C PRO A 34 -6.46 7.29 3.19
N PRO A 35 -5.54 6.66 3.94
CA PRO A 35 -4.10 6.78 3.71
C PRO A 35 -3.56 6.01 2.50
N LEU A 36 -4.38 5.60 1.52
CA LEU A 36 -4.00 4.89 0.29
C LEU A 36 -3.19 3.60 0.50
N LEU A 37 -3.20 3.02 1.70
CA LEU A 37 -2.34 1.88 2.03
C LEU A 37 -2.75 0.62 1.25
N GLY A 38 -4.05 0.42 1.05
CA GLY A 38 -4.56 -0.68 0.23
C GLY A 38 -4.22 -0.48 -1.25
N VAL A 39 -4.37 0.75 -1.76
CA VAL A 39 -3.96 1.13 -3.12
C VAL A 39 -2.47 0.88 -3.34
N ALA A 40 -1.63 1.31 -2.40
CA ALA A 40 -0.18 1.09 -2.47
C ALA A 40 0.16 -0.40 -2.50
N PHE A 41 -0.52 -1.23 -1.70
CA PHE A 41 -0.31 -2.67 -1.68
C PHE A 41 -0.70 -3.35 -3.00
N VAL A 42 -1.87 -3.02 -3.55
CA VAL A 42 -2.34 -3.56 -4.83
C VAL A 42 -1.41 -3.13 -5.98
N LEU A 43 -0.98 -1.87 -5.99
CA LEU A 43 -0.01 -1.37 -6.96
C LEU A 43 1.35 -2.07 -6.82
N PHE A 44 1.83 -2.27 -5.58
CA PHE A 44 3.06 -3.01 -5.31
C PHE A 44 3.01 -4.42 -5.90
N CYS A 45 1.93 -5.17 -5.64
CA CYS A 45 1.75 -6.51 -6.21
C CYS A 45 1.74 -6.48 -7.74
N ASN A 46 0.99 -5.56 -8.33
CA ASN A 46 0.90 -5.41 -9.78
C ASN A 46 2.24 -5.05 -10.44
N PHE A 47 3.06 -4.19 -9.81
CA PHE A 47 4.37 -3.80 -10.34
C PHE A 47 5.40 -4.90 -10.18
N MET A 48 5.38 -5.65 -9.07
CA MET A 48 6.23 -6.81 -8.86
C MET A 48 5.96 -7.89 -9.93
N GLU A 49 4.69 -8.18 -10.22
CA GLU A 49 4.32 -9.18 -11.24
C GLU A 49 4.69 -8.76 -12.66
N LYS A 50 4.59 -7.47 -12.96
CA LYS A 50 4.99 -6.90 -14.27
C LYS A 50 6.49 -6.69 -14.39
N GLY A 51 7.29 -7.02 -13.37
CA GLY A 51 8.75 -6.80 -13.35
C GLY A 51 9.14 -5.32 -13.39
N LYS A 52 8.24 -4.41 -13.02
CA LYS A 52 8.39 -2.96 -13.14
C LYS A 52 9.00 -2.35 -11.88
N ILE A 53 10.22 -2.77 -11.55
CA ILE A 53 10.92 -2.41 -10.30
C ILE A 53 11.05 -0.88 -10.12
N HIS A 54 11.21 -0.12 -11.19
CA HIS A 54 11.31 1.35 -11.14
C HIS A 54 10.11 2.04 -10.49
N TYR A 55 8.91 1.46 -10.59
CA TYR A 55 7.69 2.02 -9.98
C TYR A 55 7.54 1.66 -8.50
N LEU A 56 8.41 0.78 -7.96
CA LEU A 56 8.43 0.47 -6.54
C LEU A 56 9.09 1.58 -5.72
N PHE A 57 10.05 2.30 -6.32
CA PHE A 57 10.76 3.40 -5.65
C PHE A 57 9.82 4.46 -5.03
N PRO A 58 8.83 5.01 -5.75
CA PRO A 58 7.88 5.95 -5.15
C PRO A 58 6.99 5.31 -4.07
N ILE A 59 6.66 4.02 -4.20
CA ILE A 59 5.86 3.30 -3.20
C ILE A 59 6.67 3.15 -1.90
N VAL A 60 7.96 2.84 -1.99
CA VAL A 60 8.84 2.73 -0.82
C VAL A 60 8.97 4.08 -0.11
N ILE A 61 9.17 5.17 -0.86
CA ILE A 61 9.22 6.53 -0.28
C ILE A 61 7.92 6.87 0.43
N PHE A 62 6.79 6.54 -0.19
CA PHE A 62 5.48 6.75 0.41
C PHE A 62 5.30 5.99 1.72
N LEU A 63 5.68 4.71 1.74
CA LEU A 63 5.62 3.87 2.92
C LEU A 63 6.49 4.42 4.06
N LEU A 64 7.71 4.88 3.75
CA LEU A 64 8.58 5.52 4.74
C LEU A 64 7.97 6.81 5.29
N PHE A 65 7.36 7.64 4.43
CA PHE A 65 6.66 8.85 4.86
C PHE A 65 5.45 8.52 5.75
N PHE A 66 4.66 7.53 5.36
CA PHE A 66 3.51 7.05 6.12
C PHE A 66 3.90 6.51 7.50
N GLU A 67 4.97 5.71 7.58
CA GLU A 67 5.52 5.23 8.85
C GLU A 67 5.98 6.37 9.76
N ALA A 68 6.71 7.33 9.21
CA ALA A 68 7.21 8.48 9.95
C ALA A 68 6.07 9.36 10.50
N THR A 69 5.04 9.61 9.71
CA THR A 69 3.86 10.37 10.12
C THR A 69 3.07 9.67 11.23
N LYS A 70 2.84 8.36 11.10
CA LYS A 70 1.98 7.61 12.03
C LYS A 70 2.72 7.05 13.25
N GLY A 71 4.04 7.21 13.32
CA GLY A 71 4.87 6.73 14.41
C GLY A 71 5.06 5.22 14.42
N PHE A 72 4.92 4.57 13.26
CA PHE A 72 5.18 3.13 13.14
C PHE A 72 6.68 2.83 13.16
N LEU A 73 7.02 1.57 13.43
CA LEU A 73 8.40 1.12 13.36
C LEU A 73 8.92 1.27 11.93
N TRP A 74 10.12 1.82 11.79
CA TRP A 74 10.77 2.01 10.49
C TRP A 74 10.87 0.67 9.75
N LEU A 75 10.60 0.70 8.44
CA LEU A 75 10.61 -0.43 7.50
C LEU A 75 9.55 -1.51 7.75
N SER A 76 8.71 -1.39 8.78
CA SER A 76 7.71 -2.43 9.11
C SER A 76 6.70 -2.67 7.98
N SER A 77 6.25 -1.62 7.31
CA SER A 77 5.31 -1.68 6.19
C SER A 77 5.94 -2.28 4.94
N ILE A 78 7.21 -1.97 4.67
CA ILE A 78 7.96 -2.53 3.54
C ILE A 78 8.17 -4.03 3.75
N ILE A 79 8.57 -4.43 4.97
CA ILE A 79 8.72 -5.84 5.34
C ILE A 79 7.36 -6.55 5.23
N PHE A 80 6.29 -5.94 5.72
CA PHE A 80 4.95 -6.50 5.61
C PHE A 80 4.52 -6.70 4.15
N PHE A 81 4.79 -5.73 3.26
CA PHE A 81 4.46 -5.82 1.84
C PHE A 81 5.23 -6.95 1.15
N LEU A 82 6.52 -7.07 1.43
CA LEU A 82 7.37 -8.14 0.90
C LEU A 82 6.91 -9.52 1.37
N ILE A 83 6.73 -9.71 2.68
CA ILE A 83 6.27 -11.00 3.24
C ILE A 83 4.91 -11.36 2.65
N SER A 84 3.98 -10.41 2.61
CA SER A 84 2.64 -10.65 2.09
C SER A 84 2.65 -10.98 0.60
N TYR A 85 3.50 -10.33 -0.20
CA TYR A 85 3.63 -10.63 -1.62
C TYR A 85 4.18 -12.04 -1.87
N TYR A 86 5.21 -12.47 -1.15
CA TYR A 86 5.80 -13.79 -1.37
C TYR A 86 4.97 -14.93 -0.77
N LEU A 87 4.28 -14.70 0.36
CA LEU A 87 3.59 -15.76 1.11
C LEU A 87 2.09 -15.81 0.82
N VAL A 88 1.42 -14.64 0.86
CA VAL A 88 -0.05 -14.55 0.87
C VAL A 88 -0.61 -14.41 -0.53
N VAL A 89 -0.08 -13.48 -1.33
CA VAL A 89 -0.58 -13.20 -2.69
C VAL A 89 -0.65 -14.45 -3.58
N PRO A 90 0.38 -15.31 -3.70
CA PRO A 90 0.31 -16.50 -4.56
C PRO A 90 -0.73 -17.52 -4.06
N LYS A 91 -0.87 -17.67 -2.73
CA LYS A 91 -1.86 -18.59 -2.12
C LYS A 91 -3.28 -18.11 -2.38
N VAL A 92 -3.52 -16.82 -2.21
CA VAL A 92 -4.83 -16.22 -2.44
C VAL A 92 -5.21 -16.27 -3.92
N LYS A 93 -4.26 -15.97 -4.83
CA LYS A 93 -4.48 -16.10 -6.29
C LYS A 93 -4.79 -17.53 -6.73
N GLN A 94 -4.17 -18.53 -6.10
CA GLN A 94 -4.44 -19.93 -6.42
C GLN A 94 -5.86 -20.36 -6.01
N VAL A 95 -6.40 -19.80 -4.93
CA VAL A 95 -7.74 -20.12 -4.41
C VAL A 95 -8.83 -19.33 -5.14
N LEU A 96 -8.55 -18.06 -5.48
CA LEU A 96 -9.49 -17.14 -6.11
C LEU A 96 -9.10 -16.91 -7.58
N GLY A 97 -9.80 -17.57 -8.49
CA GLY A 97 -9.59 -17.44 -9.94
C GLY A 97 -10.13 -16.14 -10.56
N CYS A 98 -10.59 -15.16 -9.77
CA CYS A 98 -11.13 -13.90 -10.28
C CYS A 98 -10.26 -12.72 -9.87
N GLU A 99 -9.57 -12.12 -10.84
CA GLU A 99 -8.65 -10.99 -10.65
C GLU A 99 -9.32 -9.76 -10.03
N LYS A 100 -10.59 -9.50 -10.38
CA LYS A 100 -11.34 -8.34 -9.84
C LYS A 100 -11.78 -8.55 -8.40
N CYS A 101 -12.10 -9.78 -8.00
CA CYS A 101 -12.47 -10.09 -6.62
C CYS A 101 -11.26 -10.07 -5.66
N LEU A 102 -10.04 -10.22 -6.20
CA LEU A 102 -8.82 -10.14 -5.41
C LEU A 102 -8.52 -8.73 -4.91
N ILE A 103 -8.90 -7.69 -5.66
CA ILE A 103 -8.62 -6.30 -5.33
C ILE A 103 -9.18 -5.91 -3.95
N PRO A 104 -10.49 -6.02 -3.67
CA PRO A 104 -11.02 -5.66 -2.35
C PRO A 104 -10.40 -6.55 -1.26
N LEU A 105 -10.20 -7.84 -1.51
CA LEU A 105 -9.60 -8.75 -0.54
C LEU A 105 -8.18 -8.30 -0.14
N PHE A 106 -7.37 -7.87 -1.11
CA PHE A 106 -6.03 -7.34 -0.86
C PHE A 106 -6.05 -5.99 -0.15
N VAL A 107 -7.02 -5.12 -0.42
CA VAL A 107 -7.18 -3.85 0.32
C VAL A 107 -7.51 -4.13 1.79
N PHE A 108 -8.50 -4.98 2.05
CA PHE A 108 -8.85 -5.40 3.42
C PHE A 108 -7.65 -6.05 4.11
N TYR A 109 -6.97 -6.97 3.43
CA TYR A 109 -5.79 -7.61 3.97
C TYR A 109 -4.65 -6.62 4.25
N ALA A 110 -4.43 -5.62 3.39
CA ALA A 110 -3.39 -4.63 3.60
C ALA A 110 -3.66 -3.83 4.89
N TYR A 111 -4.90 -3.38 5.11
CA TYR A 111 -5.27 -2.63 6.31
C TYR A 111 -5.24 -3.49 7.58
N PHE A 112 -5.98 -4.60 7.59
CA PHE A 112 -6.09 -5.45 8.77
C PHE A 112 -4.80 -6.22 9.05
N GLY A 113 -4.15 -6.74 8.01
CA GLY A 113 -2.90 -7.48 8.11
C GLY A 113 -1.74 -6.58 8.55
N PHE A 114 -1.62 -5.37 8.00
CA PHE A 114 -0.57 -4.44 8.44
C PHE A 114 -0.78 -4.03 9.89
N TYR A 115 -2.02 -3.78 10.30
CA TYR A 115 -2.33 -3.44 11.67
C TYR A 115 -2.01 -4.59 12.65
N LEU A 116 -2.37 -5.84 12.31
CA LEU A 116 -2.00 -7.02 13.10
C LEU A 116 -0.48 -7.18 13.19
N PHE A 117 0.23 -6.99 12.08
CA PHE A 117 1.69 -7.05 12.03
C PHE A 117 2.33 -5.96 12.90
N SER A 118 1.81 -4.74 12.82
CA SER A 118 2.25 -3.60 13.63
C SER A 118 2.01 -3.85 15.12
N ASN A 119 0.87 -4.42 15.49
CA ASN A 119 0.57 -4.77 16.87
C ASN A 119 1.50 -5.89 17.40
N ALA A 120 1.77 -6.92 16.59
CA ALA A 120 2.73 -7.97 16.94
C ALA A 120 4.15 -7.42 17.13
N MET A 121 4.59 -6.53 16.25
CA MET A 121 5.88 -5.83 16.38
C MET A 121 5.91 -4.92 17.60
N GLY A 122 4.84 -4.16 17.85
CA GLY A 122 4.71 -3.29 19.01
C GLY A 122 4.80 -4.08 20.33
N LEU A 123 4.17 -5.25 20.39
CA LEU A 123 4.24 -6.14 21.54
C LEU A 123 5.65 -6.72 21.76
N LEU A 124 6.36 -7.06 20.67
CA LEU A 124 7.74 -7.55 20.75
C LEU A 124 8.76 -6.48 21.16
N LEU A 125 8.55 -5.22 20.74
CA LEU A 125 9.47 -4.10 21.00
C LEU A 125 9.04 -3.21 22.18
N GLY A 126 7.90 -3.50 22.83
CA GLY A 126 7.36 -2.68 23.91
C GLY A 126 6.91 -1.28 23.47
N ALA A 127 6.67 -1.08 22.18
CA ALA A 127 6.19 0.19 21.61
C ALA A 127 4.66 0.30 21.75
N GLY A 128 4.15 1.53 21.80
CA GLY A 128 2.72 1.80 21.89
C GLY A 128 1.95 1.10 20.76
N THR A 129 0.94 0.32 21.13
CA THR A 129 0.11 -0.39 20.15
C THR A 129 -0.86 0.60 19.51
N PRO A 130 -0.95 0.67 18.18
CA PRO A 130 -2.02 1.45 17.53
C PRO A 130 -3.36 0.88 18.00
N SER A 131 -4.45 1.64 18.03
CA SER A 131 -5.79 1.14 18.41
C SER A 131 -6.65 0.87 17.17
N ILE A 132 -7.41 -0.23 17.17
CA ILE A 132 -8.33 -0.57 16.07
C ILE A 132 -9.50 0.39 16.22
N SER A 133 -9.52 1.41 15.36
CA SER A 133 -10.65 2.33 15.27
C SER A 133 -11.57 1.90 14.14
N THR A 134 -12.87 2.18 14.28
CA THR A 134 -13.90 1.99 13.24
C THR A 134 -13.53 2.69 11.93
N LEU A 135 -12.65 3.69 12.02
CA LEU A 135 -12.08 4.44 10.93
C LEU A 135 -11.26 3.57 9.95
N LEU A 136 -10.58 2.54 10.47
CA LEU A 136 -9.78 1.62 9.66
C LEU A 136 -10.67 0.79 8.72
N LEU A 137 -11.84 0.36 9.22
CA LEU A 137 -12.86 -0.32 8.42
C LEU A 137 -13.42 0.63 7.34
N TYR A 138 -13.71 1.87 7.70
CA TYR A 138 -14.20 2.89 6.77
C TYR A 138 -13.21 3.10 5.61
N PHE A 139 -11.92 3.26 5.92
CA PHE A 139 -10.88 3.39 4.90
C PHE A 139 -10.75 2.18 3.98
N ALA A 140 -10.78 0.96 4.54
CA ALA A 140 -10.72 -0.27 3.74
C ALA A 140 -11.90 -0.37 2.77
N ILE A 141 -13.12 -0.02 3.20
CA ILE A 141 -14.31 -0.04 2.34
C ILE A 141 -14.20 1.00 1.23
N VAL A 142 -13.89 2.26 1.56
CA VAL A 142 -13.82 3.35 0.58
C VAL A 142 -12.75 3.09 -0.48
N GLU A 143 -11.56 2.66 -0.07
CA GLU A 143 -10.49 2.32 -1.02
C GLU A 143 -10.82 1.12 -1.89
N SER A 144 -11.47 0.10 -1.32
CA SER A 144 -11.91 -1.06 -2.09
C SER A 144 -12.87 -0.65 -3.21
N PHE A 145 -13.87 0.18 -2.89
CA PHE A 145 -14.80 0.70 -3.88
C PHE A 145 -14.09 1.54 -4.95
N PHE A 146 -13.20 2.44 -4.54
CA PHE A 146 -12.46 3.30 -5.47
C PHE A 146 -11.62 2.48 -6.46
N LEU A 147 -10.91 1.46 -5.98
CA LEU A 147 -10.08 0.59 -6.83
C LEU A 147 -10.89 -0.30 -7.76
N VAL A 148 -12.02 -0.86 -7.29
CA VAL A 148 -12.89 -1.69 -8.14
C VAL A 148 -13.50 -0.89 -9.29
N ILE A 149 -13.76 0.40 -9.09
CA ILE A 149 -14.25 1.28 -10.16
C ILE A 149 -13.13 1.64 -11.15
N LEU A 150 -11.89 1.75 -10.67
CA LEU A 150 -10.73 2.17 -11.48
C LEU A 150 -10.12 1.03 -12.33
N LEU A 151 -10.24 -0.24 -11.92
CA LEU A 151 -9.59 -1.44 -12.49
C LEU A 151 -10.58 -2.45 -13.11
#